data_AF-A0AAP4UF26-F1
#
_entry.id   AF-A0AAP4UF26-F1
#
_cell.length_a   1.000
_cell.length_b   1.000
_cell.length_c   1.000
_cell.angle_alpha   90.00
_cell.angle_beta   90.00
_cell.angle_gamma   90.00
#
_symmetry.space_group_name_H-M   'P 1'
#
loop_
_entity.id
_entity.type
_entity.pdbx_description
1 polymer ?
#
loop_
_entity_poly.entity_id
_entity_poly.type
_entity_poly.pdbx_seq_one_letter_code
_entity_poly.pdbx_strand_id
1 'polypeptide(L)'
;MTSKAQPQFGKVTIIGNANGDWQAATHGYTIIFNGTIASGDNIINICNGPYAGSTEDFVVTGPHSDWLTTNLSIVARELELKLKCWPSSGLVSFVLFSRLNCELALERMSLLPSLKRSEDMSLKQHLPCVVHNWLGERRIAIEVHQQSNAQQAMWPALLLNETAARKTDFQTQKSSRVTQVIPITDSIQHQIHDPYQLMIELTLQNQSSHAALNNLRYLNQLPQSAWLAAVTQQKLLDVEQVFFDQYPEKLSGFWYLSDNEASTWLDKIRFNLAMCQQHLSGYQ
;
A
#
# COMPACT_ATOMS: atom_id res chain seq x y z
N MET A 1 -25.16 -28.31 -14.55
CA MET A 1 -24.78 -26.97 -14.03
C MET A 1 -24.15 -26.21 -15.17
N THR A 2 -24.90 -25.28 -15.78
CA THR A 2 -24.41 -24.44 -16.88
C THR A 2 -23.33 -23.52 -16.35
N SER A 3 -22.10 -23.68 -16.86
CA SER A 3 -21.04 -22.68 -16.73
C SER A 3 -21.62 -21.33 -17.15
N LYS A 4 -21.80 -20.41 -16.19
CA LYS A 4 -22.13 -19.01 -16.53
C LYS A 4 -20.90 -18.49 -17.28
N ALA A 5 -21.10 -18.10 -18.54
CA ALA A 5 -20.02 -17.65 -19.41
C ALA A 5 -19.25 -16.48 -18.76
N GLN A 6 -17.93 -16.49 -18.90
CA GLN A 6 -17.06 -15.41 -18.45
C GLN A 6 -17.46 -14.10 -19.16
N PRO A 7 -17.80 -13.02 -18.43
CA PRO A 7 -18.12 -11.74 -19.04
C PRO A 7 -16.89 -11.13 -19.72
N GLN A 8 -17.11 -10.49 -20.87
CA GLN A 8 -16.09 -9.69 -21.54
C GLN A 8 -16.17 -8.24 -21.07
N PHE A 9 -15.16 -7.78 -20.32
CA PHE A 9 -15.11 -6.41 -19.82
C PHE A 9 -14.44 -5.44 -20.80
N GLY A 10 -13.54 -5.93 -21.67
CA GLY A 10 -12.81 -5.10 -22.64
C GLY A 10 -11.88 -4.09 -21.97
N LYS A 11 -12.38 -2.89 -21.69
CA LYS A 11 -11.67 -1.81 -21.01
C LYS A 11 -12.21 -1.60 -19.60
N VAL A 12 -11.30 -1.47 -18.64
CA VAL A 12 -11.62 -1.30 -17.22
C VAL A 12 -10.77 -0.18 -16.61
N THR A 13 -11.42 0.83 -16.06
CA THR A 13 -10.76 1.87 -15.27
C THR A 13 -10.96 1.59 -13.79
N ILE A 14 -9.89 1.40 -13.02
CA ILE A 14 -9.92 1.18 -11.58
C ILE A 14 -9.57 2.48 -10.86
N ILE A 15 -10.50 2.98 -10.05
CA ILE A 15 -10.34 4.22 -9.28
C ILE A 15 -10.14 3.87 -7.81
N GLY A 16 -8.94 4.15 -7.28
CA GLY A 16 -8.65 4.02 -5.85
C GLY A 16 -9.20 5.18 -5.01
N ASN A 17 -9.05 5.03 -3.69
CA ASN A 17 -9.58 5.99 -2.71
C ASN A 17 -8.61 7.12 -2.34
N ALA A 18 -7.45 7.27 -2.99
CA ALA A 18 -6.53 8.38 -2.71
C ALA A 18 -7.20 9.73 -3.03
N ASN A 19 -6.83 10.82 -2.36
CA ASN A 19 -7.45 12.14 -2.59
C ASN A 19 -7.34 12.62 -4.05
N GLY A 20 -8.30 13.45 -4.47
CA GLY A 20 -8.35 14.06 -5.80
C GLY A 20 -9.68 13.84 -6.50
N ASP A 21 -9.94 14.65 -7.51
CA ASP A 21 -11.13 14.51 -8.36
C ASP A 21 -10.98 13.32 -9.29
N TRP A 22 -12.12 12.76 -9.69
CA TRP A 22 -12.19 11.68 -10.66
C TRP A 22 -13.51 11.74 -11.41
N GLN A 23 -13.56 11.06 -12.55
CA GLN A 23 -14.77 10.90 -13.35
C GLN A 23 -14.87 9.46 -13.84
N ALA A 24 -16.10 8.98 -14.03
CA ALA A 24 -16.31 7.67 -14.63
C ALA A 24 -15.75 7.66 -16.07
N ALA A 25 -15.19 6.52 -16.48
CA ALA A 25 -14.68 6.35 -17.82
C ALA A 25 -15.81 6.46 -18.86
N THR A 26 -15.53 7.12 -19.98
CA THR A 26 -16.47 7.26 -21.09
C THR A 26 -16.67 5.96 -21.87
N HIS A 27 -15.74 5.01 -21.76
CA HIS A 27 -15.75 3.73 -22.45
C HIS A 27 -15.35 2.61 -21.48
N GLY A 28 -16.01 1.45 -21.60
CA GLY A 28 -15.77 0.30 -20.73
C GLY A 28 -16.40 0.47 -19.35
N TYR A 29 -15.89 -0.30 -18.38
CA TYR A 29 -16.36 -0.30 -17.00
C TYR A 29 -15.47 0.56 -16.10
N THR A 30 -16.08 1.22 -15.12
CA THR A 30 -15.36 1.89 -14.03
C THR A 30 -15.55 1.10 -12.74
N ILE A 31 -14.44 0.71 -12.10
CA ILE A 31 -14.41 0.02 -10.82
C ILE A 31 -14.10 1.04 -9.73
N ILE A 32 -14.96 1.11 -8.72
CA ILE A 32 -14.78 1.95 -7.53
C ILE A 32 -14.91 1.10 -6.27
N PHE A 33 -14.52 1.66 -5.12
CA PHE A 33 -14.47 0.93 -3.85
C PHE A 33 -15.20 1.63 -2.71
N ASN A 34 -15.88 0.83 -1.88
CA ASN A 34 -16.46 1.26 -0.60
C ASN A 34 -17.36 2.50 -0.68
N GLY A 35 -18.19 2.60 -1.73
CA GLY A 35 -19.32 3.54 -1.77
C GLY A 35 -18.95 4.98 -2.11
N THR A 36 -17.89 5.22 -2.88
CA THR A 36 -17.71 6.54 -3.54
C THR A 36 -18.96 6.79 -4.41
N ILE A 37 -19.88 7.64 -3.97
CA ILE A 37 -21.17 7.83 -4.65
C ILE A 37 -20.88 8.31 -6.07
N ALA A 38 -21.24 7.48 -7.05
CA ALA A 38 -21.13 7.82 -8.45
C ALA A 38 -22.32 7.27 -9.22
N SER A 39 -22.86 8.09 -10.12
CA SER A 39 -23.92 7.73 -11.04
C SER A 39 -23.32 7.40 -12.41
N GLY A 40 -23.71 6.27 -12.98
CA GLY A 40 -23.30 5.87 -14.32
C GLY A 40 -23.63 4.41 -14.61
N ASP A 41 -24.01 4.12 -15.85
CA ASP A 41 -24.52 2.81 -16.26
C ASP A 41 -23.47 1.70 -16.25
N ASN A 42 -22.17 2.06 -16.29
CA ASN A 42 -21.04 1.13 -16.34
C ASN A 42 -20.15 1.20 -15.09
N ILE A 43 -20.68 1.67 -13.96
CA ILE A 43 -19.95 1.76 -12.69
C ILE A 43 -20.23 0.53 -11.85
N ILE A 44 -19.17 -0.23 -11.55
CA ILE A 44 -19.21 -1.36 -10.62
C ILE A 44 -18.53 -0.93 -9.32
N ASN A 45 -19.24 -1.03 -8.22
CA ASN A 45 -18.69 -0.74 -6.90
C ASN A 45 -18.40 -2.06 -6.16
N ILE A 46 -17.18 -2.19 -5.65
CA ILE A 46 -16.72 -3.35 -4.89
C ILE A 46 -16.47 -2.92 -3.44
N CYS A 47 -17.22 -3.49 -2.53
CA CYS A 47 -17.03 -3.30 -1.10
C CYS A 47 -16.44 -4.56 -0.47
N ASN A 48 -15.53 -4.40 0.49
CA ASN A 48 -15.16 -5.48 1.40
C ASN A 48 -16.40 -5.89 2.20
N GLY A 49 -16.74 -7.18 2.24
CA GLY A 49 -18.00 -7.62 2.84
C GLY A 49 -18.20 -7.22 4.31
N PRO A 50 -17.20 -7.37 5.21
CA PRO A 50 -17.33 -6.89 6.58
C PRO A 50 -17.62 -5.39 6.68
N TYR A 51 -17.04 -4.57 5.79
CA TYR A 51 -17.32 -3.13 5.72
C TYR A 51 -18.74 -2.82 5.21
N ALA A 52 -19.32 -3.74 4.45
CA ALA A 52 -20.71 -3.66 3.98
C ALA A 52 -21.71 -4.35 4.92
N GLY A 53 -21.28 -4.83 6.09
CA GLY A 53 -22.12 -5.60 7.02
C GLY A 53 -22.55 -6.97 6.48
N SER A 54 -21.81 -7.51 5.52
CA SER A 54 -22.05 -8.81 4.89
C SER A 54 -21.10 -9.89 5.42
N THR A 55 -21.56 -11.14 5.39
CA THR A 55 -20.73 -12.33 5.67
C THR A 55 -19.93 -12.79 4.45
N GLU A 56 -20.23 -12.26 3.27
CA GLU A 56 -19.48 -12.54 2.04
C GLU A 56 -18.10 -11.86 2.06
N ASP A 57 -17.18 -12.32 1.21
CA ASP A 57 -15.86 -11.68 1.08
C ASP A 57 -15.97 -10.27 0.45
N PHE A 58 -16.82 -10.16 -0.59
CA PHE A 58 -17.07 -8.92 -1.32
C PHE A 58 -18.57 -8.72 -1.57
N VAL A 59 -19.01 -7.47 -1.48
CA VAL A 59 -20.33 -7.04 -1.95
C VAL A 59 -20.13 -6.19 -3.20
N VAL A 60 -20.67 -6.64 -4.33
CA VAL A 60 -20.55 -5.96 -5.62
C VAL A 60 -21.89 -5.36 -6.00
N THR A 61 -21.89 -4.10 -6.45
CA THR A 61 -23.08 -3.41 -6.96
C THR A 61 -22.81 -2.80 -8.34
N GLY A 62 -23.87 -2.51 -9.11
CA GLY A 62 -23.78 -2.07 -10.50
C GLY A 62 -23.96 -3.21 -11.52
N PRO A 63 -23.61 -3.01 -12.80
CA PRO A 63 -23.81 -3.99 -13.88
C PRO A 63 -22.80 -5.14 -13.79
N HIS A 64 -23.12 -6.17 -13.02
CA HIS A 64 -22.23 -7.32 -12.83
C HIS A 64 -23.01 -8.65 -12.84
N SER A 65 -22.26 -9.75 -12.90
CA SER A 65 -22.78 -11.11 -12.67
C SER A 65 -22.12 -11.72 -11.44
N ASP A 66 -22.74 -12.73 -10.83
CA ASP A 66 -22.19 -13.48 -9.69
C ASP A 66 -20.80 -14.07 -9.96
N TRP A 67 -20.46 -14.25 -11.23
CA TRP A 67 -19.13 -14.66 -11.66
C TRP A 67 -18.06 -13.70 -11.15
N LEU A 68 -18.31 -12.38 -11.18
CA LEU A 68 -17.35 -11.38 -10.73
C LEU A 68 -17.06 -11.52 -9.24
N THR A 69 -18.10 -11.56 -8.41
CA THR A 69 -17.96 -11.74 -6.95
C THR A 69 -17.21 -13.02 -6.61
N THR A 70 -17.55 -14.13 -7.26
CA THR A 70 -16.88 -15.41 -7.07
C THR A 70 -15.38 -15.35 -7.40
N ASN A 71 -15.02 -14.72 -8.51
CA ASN A 71 -13.62 -14.64 -8.95
C ASN A 71 -12.82 -13.62 -8.14
N LEU A 72 -13.44 -12.54 -7.65
CA LEU A 72 -12.82 -11.64 -6.67
C LEU A 72 -12.43 -12.41 -5.40
N SER A 73 -13.33 -13.24 -4.85
CA SER A 73 -13.04 -14.11 -3.70
C SER A 73 -11.91 -15.10 -3.97
N ILE A 74 -11.89 -15.75 -5.14
CA ILE A 74 -10.82 -16.70 -5.51
C ILE A 74 -9.47 -15.98 -5.55
N VAL A 75 -9.38 -14.85 -6.25
CA VAL A 75 -8.14 -14.06 -6.34
C VAL A 75 -7.72 -13.56 -4.96
N ALA A 76 -8.65 -13.10 -4.12
CA ALA A 76 -8.34 -12.63 -2.78
C ALA A 76 -7.70 -13.71 -1.90
N ARG A 77 -8.25 -14.94 -1.91
CA ARG A 77 -7.69 -16.06 -1.15
C ARG A 77 -6.32 -16.49 -1.64
N GLU A 78 -6.07 -16.47 -2.95
CA GLU A 78 -4.74 -16.72 -3.51
C GLU A 78 -3.72 -15.66 -3.06
N LEU A 79 -4.13 -14.39 -3.06
CA LEU A 79 -3.29 -13.27 -2.65
C LEU A 79 -3.03 -13.29 -1.13
N GLU A 80 -4.02 -13.66 -0.32
CA GLU A 80 -3.87 -13.79 1.12
C GLU A 80 -2.75 -14.76 1.50
N LEU A 81 -2.62 -15.89 0.79
CA LEU A 81 -1.52 -16.83 1.01
C LEU A 81 -0.13 -16.22 0.75
N LYS A 82 -0.04 -15.28 -0.19
CA LYS A 82 1.19 -14.57 -0.57
C LYS A 82 1.49 -13.37 0.33
N LEU A 83 0.45 -12.70 0.82
CA LEU A 83 0.55 -11.47 1.64
C LEU A 83 0.60 -11.76 3.13
N LYS A 84 0.12 -12.93 3.55
CA LYS A 84 -0.15 -13.32 4.94
C LYS A 84 -1.18 -12.42 5.65
N CYS A 85 -2.01 -11.73 4.87
CA CYS A 85 -3.15 -10.94 5.32
C CYS A 85 -4.20 -10.85 4.22
N TRP A 86 -5.44 -10.48 4.58
CA TRP A 86 -6.47 -10.21 3.59
C TRP A 86 -6.07 -9.02 2.69
N PRO A 87 -6.13 -9.16 1.34
CA PRO A 87 -5.73 -8.10 0.42
C PRO A 87 -6.76 -6.97 0.32
N SER A 88 -6.30 -5.80 -0.13
CA SER A 88 -7.17 -4.71 -0.55
C SER A 88 -7.98 -5.08 -1.79
N SER A 89 -9.24 -4.63 -1.83
CA SER A 89 -10.10 -4.76 -3.02
C SER A 89 -9.45 -4.18 -4.30
N GLY A 90 -8.61 -3.16 -4.15
CA GLY A 90 -7.85 -2.53 -5.23
C GLY A 90 -6.87 -3.49 -5.90
N LEU A 91 -6.03 -4.18 -5.12
CA LEU A 91 -5.12 -5.18 -5.65
C LEU A 91 -5.87 -6.36 -6.26
N VAL A 92 -6.90 -6.87 -5.57
CA VAL A 92 -7.70 -8.01 -6.04
C VAL A 92 -8.30 -7.71 -7.42
N SER A 93 -8.87 -6.51 -7.58
CA SER A 93 -9.45 -6.06 -8.85
C SER A 93 -8.39 -5.97 -9.94
N PHE A 94 -7.26 -5.32 -9.66
CA PHE A 94 -6.17 -5.21 -10.62
C PHE A 94 -5.68 -6.58 -11.12
N VAL A 95 -5.44 -7.53 -10.19
CA VAL A 95 -4.97 -8.87 -10.53
C VAL A 95 -6.02 -9.63 -11.33
N LEU A 96 -7.29 -9.58 -10.92
CA LEU A 96 -8.37 -10.24 -11.64
C LEU A 96 -8.47 -9.73 -13.08
N PHE A 97 -8.62 -8.41 -13.29
CA PHE A 97 -8.81 -7.87 -14.62
C PHE A 97 -7.55 -7.98 -15.50
N SER A 98 -6.35 -8.03 -14.90
CA SER A 98 -5.12 -8.35 -15.63
C SER A 98 -5.16 -9.77 -16.19
N ARG A 99 -5.60 -10.76 -15.40
CA ARG A 99 -5.77 -12.16 -15.85
C ARG A 99 -6.83 -12.33 -16.94
N LEU A 100 -7.79 -11.42 -17.00
CA LEU A 100 -8.83 -11.38 -18.05
C LEU A 100 -8.36 -10.67 -19.32
N ASN A 101 -7.09 -10.24 -19.40
CA ASN A 101 -6.54 -9.49 -20.52
C ASN A 101 -7.32 -8.21 -20.85
N CYS A 102 -7.85 -7.53 -19.83
CA CYS A 102 -8.51 -6.24 -20.02
C CYS A 102 -7.48 -5.13 -20.30
N GLU A 103 -7.89 -4.12 -21.06
CA GLU A 103 -7.18 -2.84 -21.11
C GLU A 103 -7.48 -2.07 -19.81
N LEU A 104 -6.46 -1.87 -18.98
CA LEU A 104 -6.58 -1.31 -17.65
C LEU A 104 -6.05 0.13 -17.60
N ALA A 105 -6.82 1.00 -16.96
CA ALA A 105 -6.35 2.29 -16.48
C ALA A 105 -6.50 2.33 -14.96
N LEU A 106 -5.45 2.72 -14.23
CA LEU A 106 -5.49 2.80 -12.77
C LEU A 106 -5.22 4.24 -12.32
N GLU A 107 -6.18 4.78 -11.59
CA GLU A 107 -6.17 6.15 -11.10
C GLU A 107 -6.34 6.18 -9.59
N ARG A 108 -5.82 7.22 -8.92
CA ARG A 108 -5.97 7.44 -7.48
C ARG A 108 -5.61 6.22 -6.61
N MET A 109 -4.66 5.43 -7.08
CA MET A 109 -4.14 4.24 -6.39
C MET A 109 -2.65 4.14 -6.67
N SER A 110 -1.80 4.19 -5.65
CA SER A 110 -0.34 4.00 -5.79
C SER A 110 0.16 2.72 -5.10
N LEU A 111 -0.70 2.10 -4.29
CA LEU A 111 -0.32 1.09 -3.28
C LEU A 111 0.84 1.56 -2.40
N LEU A 112 0.93 2.86 -2.17
CA LEU A 112 1.93 3.49 -1.31
C LEU A 112 1.28 4.56 -0.43
N PRO A 113 0.36 4.17 0.48
CA PRO A 113 -0.32 5.10 1.35
C PRO A 113 0.66 5.79 2.30
N SER A 114 0.30 6.97 2.79
CA SER A 114 1.01 7.57 3.92
C SER A 114 0.67 6.80 5.21
N LEU A 115 1.70 6.57 6.02
CA LEU A 115 1.61 6.02 7.36
C LEU A 115 1.66 7.14 8.42
N LYS A 116 1.84 8.40 8.01
CA LYS A 116 1.81 9.54 8.90
C LYS A 116 0.40 9.73 9.47
N ARG A 117 0.31 9.70 10.79
CA ARG A 117 -0.92 10.01 11.52
C ARG A 117 -1.09 11.53 11.65
N SER A 118 -2.33 11.98 11.74
CA SER A 118 -2.63 13.36 12.09
C SER A 118 -2.39 13.58 13.59
N GLU A 119 -1.99 14.80 13.98
CA GLU A 119 -1.66 15.13 15.37
C GLU A 119 -2.87 14.99 16.31
N ASP A 120 -4.08 15.16 15.78
CA ASP A 120 -5.36 15.02 16.48
C ASP A 120 -5.90 13.58 16.52
N MET A 121 -5.26 12.63 15.81
CA MET A 121 -5.69 11.23 15.80
C MET A 121 -5.32 10.56 17.13
N SER A 122 -6.31 10.00 17.83
CA SER A 122 -6.08 9.31 19.11
C SER A 122 -5.37 7.97 18.93
N LEU A 123 -4.63 7.51 19.94
CA LEU A 123 -3.91 6.21 19.92
C LEU A 123 -4.82 4.99 19.67
N LYS A 124 -6.12 5.12 19.92
CA LYS A 124 -7.12 4.04 19.68
C LYS A 124 -7.59 4.00 18.23
N GLN A 125 -7.42 5.08 17.48
CA GLN A 125 -7.74 5.12 16.06
C GLN A 125 -6.55 4.63 15.25
N HIS A 126 -6.82 3.91 14.17
CA HIS A 126 -5.83 3.43 13.24
C HIS A 126 -6.02 4.08 11.86
N LEU A 127 -4.94 4.16 11.07
CA LEU A 127 -5.04 4.59 9.68
C LEU A 127 -5.72 3.48 8.86
N PRO A 128 -6.64 3.80 7.93
CA PRO A 128 -7.30 2.78 7.12
C PRO A 128 -6.35 1.90 6.31
N CYS A 129 -5.15 2.39 6.00
CA CYS A 129 -4.14 1.65 5.25
C CYS A 129 -3.39 0.58 6.06
N VAL A 130 -3.37 0.66 7.39
CA VAL A 130 -2.59 -0.29 8.20
C VAL A 130 -3.23 -1.66 8.28
N VAL A 131 -4.48 -1.84 7.83
CA VAL A 131 -5.11 -3.17 7.80
C VAL A 131 -4.67 -4.04 6.63
N HIS A 132 -3.83 -3.49 5.75
CA HIS A 132 -3.33 -4.15 4.55
C HIS A 132 -1.81 -4.16 4.53
N ASN A 133 -1.22 -5.27 4.10
CA ASN A 133 0.20 -5.37 3.77
C ASN A 133 0.50 -4.59 2.48
N TRP A 134 0.44 -3.26 2.52
CA TRP A 134 0.56 -2.40 1.34
C TRP A 134 1.90 -2.61 0.59
N LEU A 135 2.98 -2.94 1.31
CA LEU A 135 4.29 -3.19 0.68
C LEU A 135 4.27 -4.49 -0.12
N GLY A 136 3.73 -5.56 0.47
CA GLY A 136 3.50 -6.82 -0.22
C GLY A 136 2.50 -6.68 -1.38
N GLU A 137 1.45 -5.87 -1.22
CA GLU A 137 0.50 -5.61 -2.31
C GLU A 137 1.18 -4.93 -3.49
N ARG A 138 2.00 -3.92 -3.20
CA ARG A 138 2.80 -3.23 -4.20
C ARG A 138 3.77 -4.20 -4.91
N ARG A 139 4.32 -5.18 -4.19
CA ARG A 139 5.26 -6.18 -4.76
C ARG A 139 4.56 -7.05 -5.80
N ILE A 140 3.39 -7.54 -5.45
CA ILE A 140 2.56 -8.34 -6.35
C ILE A 140 2.09 -7.49 -7.54
N ALA A 141 1.67 -6.24 -7.30
CA ALA A 141 1.23 -5.35 -8.37
C ALA A 141 2.34 -5.09 -9.39
N ILE A 142 3.57 -4.85 -8.93
CA ILE A 142 4.75 -4.70 -9.78
C ILE A 142 4.99 -5.97 -10.62
N GLU A 143 4.98 -7.15 -9.98
CA GLU A 143 5.19 -8.43 -10.67
C GLU A 143 4.15 -8.65 -11.79
N VAL A 144 2.86 -8.46 -11.48
CA VAL A 144 1.76 -8.62 -12.45
C VAL A 144 1.83 -7.57 -13.56
N HIS A 145 2.21 -6.33 -13.23
CA HIS A 145 2.38 -5.27 -14.23
C HIS A 145 3.54 -5.56 -15.20
N GLN A 146 4.62 -6.20 -14.74
CA GLN A 146 5.75 -6.62 -15.61
C GLN A 146 5.38 -7.77 -16.54
N GLN A 147 4.53 -8.68 -16.07
CA GLN A 147 4.04 -9.81 -16.86
C GLN A 147 3.00 -9.37 -17.90
N SER A 148 2.41 -8.20 -17.72
CA SER A 148 1.42 -7.60 -18.63
C SER A 148 2.12 -6.90 -19.80
N ASN A 149 1.47 -6.86 -20.96
CA ASN A 149 1.98 -6.06 -22.07
C ASN A 149 1.97 -4.57 -21.68
N ALA A 150 2.94 -3.78 -22.13
CA ALA A 150 3.07 -2.36 -21.75
C ALA A 150 1.82 -1.49 -22.08
N GLN A 151 1.00 -1.93 -23.04
CA GLN A 151 -0.26 -1.26 -23.41
C GLN A 151 -1.48 -1.78 -22.64
N GLN A 152 -1.32 -2.87 -21.87
CA GLN A 152 -2.42 -3.52 -21.17
C GLN A 152 -2.79 -2.81 -19.86
N ALA A 153 -1.83 -2.22 -19.15
CA ALA A 153 -2.08 -1.56 -17.87
C ALA A 153 -1.40 -0.19 -17.80
N MET A 154 -2.21 0.87 -17.85
CA MET A 154 -1.78 2.25 -17.64
C MET A 154 -1.87 2.58 -16.15
N TRP A 155 -0.72 2.53 -15.45
CA TRP A 155 -0.67 2.80 -14.01
C TRP A 155 0.48 3.74 -13.61
N PRO A 156 0.40 5.05 -13.93
CA PRO A 156 1.51 5.98 -13.70
C PRO A 156 1.93 6.11 -12.23
N ALA A 157 0.98 5.96 -11.30
CA ALA A 157 1.22 6.08 -9.87
C ALA A 157 1.86 4.83 -9.22
N LEU A 158 1.97 3.72 -9.96
CA LEU A 158 2.62 2.51 -9.44
C LEU A 158 4.13 2.70 -9.34
N LEU A 159 4.78 3.34 -10.32
CA LEU A 159 6.23 3.48 -10.32
C LEU A 159 6.68 4.79 -9.66
N LEU A 160 7.74 4.70 -8.86
CA LEU A 160 8.37 5.83 -8.20
C LEU A 160 9.43 6.42 -9.12
N ASN A 161 9.28 7.71 -9.42
CA ASN A 161 10.31 8.50 -10.08
C ASN A 161 11.06 9.33 -9.03
N GLU A 162 12.38 9.20 -8.96
CA GLU A 162 13.22 9.97 -8.02
C GLU A 162 13.00 11.49 -8.13
N THR A 163 12.68 11.98 -9.34
CA THR A 163 12.38 13.39 -9.61
C THR A 163 11.04 13.88 -9.05
N ALA A 164 10.06 12.99 -8.87
CA ALA A 164 8.77 13.34 -8.28
C ALA A 164 8.88 13.47 -6.74
N ALA A 165 9.66 12.61 -6.10
CA ALA A 165 9.90 12.63 -4.66
C ALA A 165 10.63 13.91 -4.19
N ARG A 166 11.53 14.46 -5.02
CA ARG A 166 12.20 15.74 -4.70
C ARG A 166 11.22 16.92 -4.70
N LYS A 167 10.17 16.92 -5.53
CA LYS A 167 9.22 18.05 -5.59
C LYS A 167 8.36 18.19 -4.33
N THR A 168 8.04 17.07 -3.67
CA THR A 168 7.30 17.07 -2.40
C THR A 168 8.14 17.59 -1.24
N ASP A 169 9.45 17.32 -1.22
CA ASP A 169 10.37 17.84 -0.19
C ASP A 169 10.62 19.35 -0.33
N PHE A 170 10.75 19.86 -1.57
CA PHE A 170 10.95 21.30 -1.79
C PHE A 170 9.73 22.17 -1.47
N GLN A 171 8.50 21.63 -1.54
CA GLN A 171 7.29 22.37 -1.17
C GLN A 171 7.01 22.36 0.33
N THR A 172 7.37 21.28 1.04
CA THR A 172 7.20 21.18 2.50
C THR A 172 8.28 21.93 3.28
N GLN A 173 9.48 22.13 2.71
CA GLN A 173 10.54 22.91 3.36
C GLN A 173 10.32 24.43 3.39
N LYS A 174 9.35 24.99 2.66
CA LYS A 174 9.09 26.44 2.70
C LYS A 174 8.36 26.93 3.96
N SER A 175 7.92 26.05 4.86
CA SER A 175 7.17 26.44 6.07
C SER A 175 7.78 25.98 7.40
N SER A 176 8.99 25.42 7.41
CA SER A 176 9.64 25.00 8.66
C SER A 176 10.82 25.91 8.98
N ARG A 177 10.65 26.73 10.02
CA ARG A 177 11.76 27.45 10.68
C ARG A 177 12.89 26.46 10.94
N VAL A 178 14.10 26.89 10.59
CA VAL A 178 15.40 26.24 10.86
C VAL A 178 15.36 25.46 12.16
N THR A 179 15.12 24.15 12.08
CA THR A 179 15.38 23.23 13.19
C THR A 179 16.88 23.11 13.27
N GLN A 180 17.45 23.63 14.34
CA GLN A 180 18.86 23.49 14.65
C GLN A 180 19.25 22.01 14.51
N VAL A 181 20.22 21.75 13.65
CA VAL A 181 20.94 20.48 13.58
C VAL A 181 21.67 20.36 14.91
N ILE A 182 21.07 19.67 15.88
CA ILE A 182 21.77 19.24 17.08
C ILE A 182 22.78 18.20 16.58
N PRO A 183 24.10 18.44 16.71
CA PRO A 183 25.10 17.44 16.42
C PRO A 183 24.80 16.23 17.31
N ILE A 184 24.80 15.03 16.75
CA ILE A 184 24.77 13.80 17.55
C ILE A 184 26.13 13.73 18.26
N THR A 185 26.26 14.45 19.37
CA THR A 185 27.34 14.32 20.33
C THR A 185 26.84 13.46 21.48
N ASP A 186 27.47 12.30 21.54
CA ASP A 186 27.73 11.48 22.72
C ASP A 186 27.03 10.11 22.76
N SER A 187 27.86 9.10 22.50
CA SER A 187 27.74 7.72 23.01
C SER A 187 26.62 6.83 22.47
N ILE A 188 26.46 6.76 21.14
CA ILE A 188 26.08 5.48 20.53
C ILE A 188 27.16 5.09 19.53
N GLN A 189 27.95 4.08 19.88
CA GLN A 189 28.64 3.26 18.90
C GLN A 189 27.57 2.61 18.02
N HIS A 190 27.02 3.35 17.05
CA HIS A 190 26.19 2.75 16.03
C HIS A 190 27.14 1.92 15.15
N GLN A 191 27.27 0.63 15.49
CA GLN A 191 27.53 -0.37 14.47
C GLN A 191 26.60 -0.07 13.29
N ILE A 192 27.11 -0.12 12.06
CA ILE A 192 26.28 0.02 10.88
C ILE A 192 25.31 -1.16 10.90
N HIS A 193 24.13 -0.95 11.45
CA HIS A 193 23.10 -1.96 11.53
C HIS A 193 22.41 -2.03 10.17
N ASP A 194 22.26 -3.26 9.67
CA ASP A 194 21.40 -3.55 8.55
C ASP A 194 20.00 -2.95 8.82
N PRO A 195 19.50 -2.04 7.97
CA PRO A 195 18.25 -1.34 8.24
C PRO A 195 17.03 -2.27 8.28
N TYR A 196 17.08 -3.39 7.55
CA TYR A 196 16.02 -4.39 7.58
C TYR A 196 16.02 -5.15 8.91
N GLN A 197 17.19 -5.56 9.37
CA GLN A 197 17.35 -6.22 10.66
C GLN A 197 16.85 -5.34 11.81
N LEU A 198 17.22 -4.05 11.81
CA LEU A 198 16.78 -3.11 12.83
C LEU A 198 15.26 -2.88 12.80
N MET A 199 14.63 -2.87 11.61
CA MET A 199 13.17 -2.85 11.48
C MET A 199 12.52 -4.10 12.11
N ILE A 200 13.10 -5.28 11.93
CA ILE A 200 12.59 -6.51 12.56
C ILE A 200 12.76 -6.45 14.08
N GLU A 201 13.90 -5.97 14.58
CA GLU A 201 14.15 -5.84 16.03
C GLU A 201 13.16 -4.92 16.74
N LEU A 202 12.67 -3.88 16.06
CA LEU A 202 11.62 -3.01 16.58
C LEU A 202 10.29 -3.74 16.84
N THR A 203 10.04 -4.87 16.17
CA THR A 203 8.84 -5.68 16.42
C THR A 203 8.88 -6.44 17.74
N LEU A 204 10.07 -6.67 18.29
CA LEU A 204 10.27 -7.34 19.58
C LEU A 204 9.90 -6.43 20.77
N GLN A 205 9.66 -5.15 20.50
CA GLN A 205 9.34 -4.15 21.50
C GLN A 205 7.83 -3.93 21.53
N ASN A 206 7.18 -4.31 22.64
CA ASN A 206 5.73 -4.22 22.77
C ASN A 206 5.19 -2.79 22.95
N GLN A 207 6.05 -1.82 23.22
CA GLN A 207 5.68 -0.44 23.48
C GLN A 207 6.79 0.53 23.06
N SER A 208 6.45 1.80 22.91
CA SER A 208 7.42 2.86 22.68
C SER A 208 8.40 2.96 23.86
N SER A 209 9.68 3.11 23.53
CA SER A 209 10.73 3.46 24.47
C SER A 209 11.63 4.50 23.82
N HIS A 210 12.42 5.22 24.61
CA HIS A 210 13.35 6.22 24.06
C HIS A 210 14.35 5.57 23.08
N ALA A 211 14.82 4.36 23.39
CA ALA A 211 15.69 3.59 22.49
C ALA A 211 14.97 3.18 21.19
N ALA A 212 13.71 2.74 21.29
CA ALA A 212 12.87 2.38 20.14
C ALA A 212 12.70 3.55 19.17
N LEU A 213 12.35 4.71 19.72
CA LEU A 213 12.12 5.94 18.97
C LEU A 213 13.43 6.40 18.31
N ASN A 214 14.56 6.34 19.02
CA ASN A 214 15.87 6.66 18.44
C ASN A 214 16.25 5.73 17.28
N ASN A 215 15.93 4.43 17.37
CA ASN A 215 16.16 3.48 16.27
C ASN A 215 15.30 3.80 15.04
N LEU A 216 14.00 4.09 15.21
CA LEU A 216 13.14 4.53 14.10
C LEU A 216 13.60 5.86 13.49
N ARG A 217 13.99 6.81 14.34
CA ARG A 217 14.54 8.09 13.89
C ARG A 217 15.82 7.90 13.08
N TYR A 218 16.71 7.01 13.52
CA TYR A 218 17.92 6.63 12.79
C TYR A 218 17.58 6.04 11.42
N LEU A 219 16.67 5.06 11.36
CA LEU A 219 16.21 4.44 10.10
C LEU A 219 15.64 5.47 9.11
N ASN A 220 14.85 6.42 9.61
CA ASN A 220 14.32 7.53 8.81
C ASN A 220 15.42 8.48 8.28
N GLN A 221 16.53 8.62 9.01
CA GLN A 221 17.65 9.46 8.58
C GLN A 221 18.58 8.78 7.56
N LEU A 222 18.55 7.45 7.47
CA LEU A 222 19.40 6.72 6.53
C LEU A 222 19.15 7.15 5.07
N PRO A 223 20.22 7.33 4.27
CA PRO A 223 20.09 7.61 2.84
C PRO A 223 19.60 6.36 2.10
N GLN A 224 18.94 6.56 0.95
CA GLN A 224 18.43 5.46 0.13
C GLN A 224 19.53 4.45 -0.27
N SER A 225 20.76 4.91 -0.47
CA SER A 225 21.92 4.05 -0.78
C SER A 225 22.21 3.02 0.31
N ALA A 226 21.96 3.33 1.58
CA ALA A 226 22.15 2.38 2.68
C ALA A 226 21.11 1.25 2.63
N TRP A 227 19.86 1.58 2.31
CA TRP A 227 18.78 0.60 2.11
C TRP A 227 19.03 -0.29 0.90
N LEU A 228 19.48 0.31 -0.22
CA LEU A 228 19.82 -0.41 -1.45
C LEU A 228 21.03 -1.34 -1.26
N ALA A 229 22.05 -0.91 -0.52
CA ALA A 229 23.24 -1.73 -0.29
C ALA A 229 22.93 -3.02 0.52
N ALA A 230 21.87 -3.01 1.32
CA ALA A 230 21.49 -4.13 2.18
C ALA A 230 20.34 -4.99 1.64
N VAL A 231 19.63 -4.55 0.59
CA VAL A 231 18.38 -5.19 0.15
C VAL A 231 18.60 -6.61 -0.37
N THR A 232 17.72 -7.52 0.04
CA THR A 232 17.51 -8.81 -0.62
C THR A 232 16.01 -9.08 -0.71
N GLN A 233 15.61 -10.03 -1.58
CA GLN A 233 14.20 -10.43 -1.69
C GLN A 233 13.65 -10.90 -0.34
N GLN A 234 14.41 -11.72 0.39
CA GLN A 234 13.98 -12.25 1.69
C GLN A 234 13.79 -11.14 2.71
N LYS A 235 14.72 -10.17 2.80
CA LYS A 235 14.60 -9.06 3.74
C LYS A 235 13.38 -8.18 3.47
N LEU A 236 13.01 -7.96 2.21
CA LEU A 236 11.76 -7.26 1.88
C LEU A 236 10.54 -8.07 2.29
N LEU A 237 10.54 -9.39 2.05
CA LEU A 237 9.46 -10.29 2.48
C LEU A 237 9.31 -10.36 4.00
N ASP A 238 10.40 -10.25 4.75
CA ASP A 238 10.36 -10.22 6.21
C ASP A 238 9.82 -8.86 6.69
N VAL A 239 10.27 -7.76 6.10
CA VAL A 239 9.90 -6.40 6.51
C VAL A 239 8.49 -5.99 6.07
N GLU A 240 7.95 -6.50 4.97
CA GLU A 240 6.54 -6.22 4.60
C GLU A 240 5.55 -6.68 5.69
N GLN A 241 5.93 -7.69 6.49
CA GLN A 241 5.11 -8.24 7.57
C GLN A 241 4.98 -7.31 8.79
N VAL A 242 5.75 -6.22 8.83
CA VAL A 242 5.81 -5.32 9.99
C VAL A 242 5.07 -3.99 9.76
N PHE A 243 4.41 -3.83 8.62
CA PHE A 243 3.72 -2.58 8.24
C PHE A 243 2.20 -2.67 8.23
N PHE A 244 1.63 -3.73 8.80
CA PHE A 244 0.19 -3.90 8.88
C PHE A 244 -0.26 -4.56 10.19
N ASP A 245 -1.53 -4.36 10.51
CA ASP A 245 -2.29 -5.01 11.56
C ASP A 245 -3.68 -5.32 10.98
N GLN A 246 -3.95 -6.59 10.68
CA GLN A 246 -5.20 -7.00 10.03
C GLN A 246 -6.44 -6.78 10.92
N TYR A 247 -6.26 -6.76 12.25
CA TYR A 247 -7.37 -6.68 13.20
C TYR A 247 -7.07 -5.69 14.34
N PRO A 248 -6.88 -4.39 14.02
CA PRO A 248 -6.42 -3.39 14.98
C PRO A 248 -7.45 -3.10 16.09
N GLU A 249 -8.72 -3.46 15.86
CA GLU A 249 -9.79 -3.36 16.86
C GLU A 249 -9.80 -4.55 17.84
N LYS A 250 -9.09 -5.64 17.53
CA LYS A 250 -9.09 -6.89 18.32
C LYS A 250 -7.74 -7.21 18.94
N LEU A 251 -6.65 -6.89 18.24
CA LEU A 251 -5.29 -7.18 18.64
C LEU A 251 -4.50 -5.86 18.68
N SER A 252 -3.54 -5.78 19.60
CA SER A 252 -2.56 -4.71 19.58
C SER A 252 -1.52 -5.02 18.51
N GLY A 253 -1.52 -4.26 17.41
CA GLY A 253 -0.46 -4.29 16.42
C GLY A 253 0.84 -3.64 16.90
N PHE A 254 1.74 -3.38 15.96
CA PHE A 254 3.01 -2.72 16.27
C PHE A 254 2.79 -1.29 16.75
N TRP A 255 3.37 -0.95 17.91
CA TRP A 255 3.14 0.33 18.59
C TRP A 255 3.40 1.55 17.69
N TYR A 256 4.37 1.47 16.77
CA TYR A 256 4.72 2.58 15.88
C TYR A 256 3.66 2.87 14.81
N LEU A 257 2.70 1.96 14.58
CA LEU A 257 1.56 2.19 13.68
C LEU A 257 0.46 3.02 14.34
N SER A 258 0.42 3.07 15.67
CA SER A 258 -0.54 3.85 16.46
C SER A 258 0.06 5.07 17.16
N ASP A 259 1.39 5.16 17.24
CA ASP A 259 2.12 6.28 17.84
C ASP A 259 2.25 7.47 16.87
N ASN A 260 1.79 8.64 17.30
CA ASN A 260 1.76 9.84 16.45
C ASN A 260 3.17 10.33 16.08
N GLU A 261 4.16 10.24 16.98
CA GLU A 261 5.54 10.68 16.69
C GLU A 261 6.22 9.67 15.76
N ALA A 262 6.21 8.39 16.12
CA ALA A 262 6.88 7.34 15.37
C ALA A 262 6.34 7.21 13.94
N SER A 263 5.02 7.36 13.77
CA SER A 263 4.37 7.29 12.46
C SER A 263 4.91 8.32 11.46
N THR A 264 5.40 9.47 11.93
CA THR A 264 5.99 10.50 11.06
C THR A 264 7.31 10.04 10.41
N TRP A 265 8.05 9.15 11.07
CA TRP A 265 9.32 8.61 10.56
C TRP A 265 9.10 7.42 9.61
N LEU A 266 7.99 6.70 9.76
CA LEU A 266 7.63 5.60 8.86
C LEU A 266 7.44 6.06 7.41
N ASP A 267 7.08 7.33 7.18
CA ASP A 267 6.76 7.84 5.85
C ASP A 267 7.95 7.88 4.88
N LYS A 268 9.16 8.14 5.40
CA LYS A 268 10.38 8.06 4.59
C LYS A 268 10.89 6.62 4.50
N ILE A 269 10.75 5.85 5.58
CA ILE A 269 11.12 4.42 5.60
C ILE A 269 10.31 3.64 4.56
N ARG A 270 8.98 3.83 4.51
CA ARG A 270 8.11 3.19 3.51
C ARG A 270 8.53 3.52 2.09
N PHE A 271 8.92 4.77 1.84
CA PHE A 271 9.34 5.21 0.52
C PHE A 271 10.64 4.53 0.12
N ASN A 272 11.61 4.46 1.03
CA ASN A 272 12.89 3.81 0.80
C ASN A 272 12.72 2.30 0.52
N LEU A 273 11.84 1.63 1.27
CA LEU A 273 11.49 0.23 1.05
C LEU A 273 10.83 0.01 -0.32
N ALA A 274 9.87 0.86 -0.68
CA ALA A 274 9.21 0.81 -1.98
C ALA A 274 10.17 1.03 -3.16
N MET A 275 11.15 1.92 -3.00
CA MET A 275 12.24 2.11 -3.98
C MET A 275 13.15 0.88 -4.07
N CYS A 276 13.50 0.25 -2.95
CA CYS A 276 14.29 -0.99 -2.93
C CYS A 276 13.56 -2.14 -3.63
N GLN A 277 12.25 -2.23 -3.45
CA GLN A 277 11.40 -3.21 -4.12
C GLN A 277 11.33 -2.99 -5.64
N GLN A 278 11.18 -1.74 -6.08
CA GLN A 278 11.22 -1.40 -7.50
C GLN A 278 12.59 -1.68 -8.13
N HIS A 279 13.67 -1.42 -7.38
CA HIS A 279 15.03 -1.74 -7.81
C HIS A 279 15.22 -3.25 -8.03
N LEU A 280 14.79 -4.09 -7.07
CA LEU A 280 14.91 -5.54 -7.19
C LEU A 280 14.05 -6.15 -8.29
N SER A 281 12.91 -5.55 -8.65
CA SER A 281 12.12 -6.01 -9.77
C SER A 281 12.71 -5.65 -11.13
N GLY A 282 13.74 -4.80 -11.18
CA GLY A 282 14.34 -4.33 -12.43
C GLY A 282 13.54 -3.24 -13.15
N TYR A 283 12.55 -2.62 -12.49
CA TYR A 283 11.93 -1.40 -13.00
C TYR A 283 12.90 -0.23 -12.81
N GLN A 284 13.35 0.36 -13.93
CA GLN A 284 14.08 1.62 -13.98
C GLN A 284 13.18 2.74 -14.50
#